data_AF-A0A936F0I9-F1
#
_entry.id   AF-A0A936F0I9-F1
#
_cell.length_a   1.000
_cell.length_b   1.000
_cell.length_c   1.000
_cell.angle_alpha   90.00
_cell.angle_beta   90.00
_cell.angle_gamma   90.00
#
_symmetry.space_group_name_H-M   'P 1'
#
loop_
_entity.id
_entity.type
_entity.pdbx_description
1 polymer ?
#
loop_
_entity_poly.entity_id
_entity_poly.type
_entity_poly.pdbx_seq_one_letter_code
_entity_poly.pdbx_strand_id
1 'polypeptide(L)'
;MIRVTVDFGYNVHTISIAEATFAQIQTGRPVTLQGQGFPVEGVMEQDKWAFNCGALGAVHVMTDTGREVFDGNLGEAEVVVHGVGEGRQ
;
A
#
# COMPACT_ATOMS: atom_id res chain seq x y z
N MET A 1 4.47 12.85 2.71
CA MET A 1 3.90 11.49 2.97
C MET A 1 3.18 11.04 1.71
N ILE A 2 3.31 9.77 1.32
CA ILE A 2 2.72 9.25 0.08
C ILE A 2 1.60 8.28 0.43
N ARG A 3 0.43 8.51 -0.15
CA ARG A 3 -0.75 7.66 0.01
C ARG A 3 -0.86 6.75 -1.21
N VAL A 4 -0.81 5.45 -1.00
CA VAL A 4 -1.04 4.46 -2.06
C VAL A 4 -2.42 3.85 -1.83
N THR A 5 -3.26 3.90 -2.85
CA THR A 5 -4.63 3.40 -2.84
C THR A 5 -4.77 2.31 -3.88
N VAL A 6 -5.35 1.18 -3.50
CA VAL A 6 -5.82 0.15 -4.43
C VAL A 6 -7.34 0.09 -4.35
N ASP A 7 -7.99 0.22 -5.51
CA ASP A 7 -9.43 0.08 -5.68
C ASP A 7 -9.67 -1.09 -6.66
N PHE A 8 -10.33 -2.13 -6.16
CA PHE A 8 -10.69 -3.33 -6.93
C PHE A 8 -12.20 -3.49 -7.07
N GLY A 9 -12.96 -2.40 -6.98
CA GLY A 9 -14.40 -2.34 -7.29
C GLY A 9 -15.35 -2.81 -6.20
N TYR A 10 -14.85 -3.41 -5.12
CA TYR A 10 -15.65 -3.84 -3.96
C TYR A 10 -15.24 -3.15 -2.67
N ASN A 11 -13.96 -2.83 -2.52
CA ASN A 11 -13.41 -2.13 -1.37
C ASN A 11 -12.19 -1.32 -1.79
N VAL A 12 -11.91 -0.25 -1.04
CA VAL A 12 -10.76 0.62 -1.25
C VAL A 12 -9.80 0.42 -0.09
N HIS A 13 -8.56 0.06 -0.40
CA HIS A 13 -7.52 -0.11 0.61
C HIS A 13 -6.44 0.95 0.43
N THR A 14 -5.95 1.47 1.54
CA THR A 14 -4.94 2.52 1.52
C THR A 14 -3.85 2.27 2.54
N ILE A 15 -2.60 2.53 2.14
CA ILE A 15 -1.48 2.68 3.05
C ILE A 15 -0.81 4.04 2.90
N SER A 16 -0.34 4.58 4.03
CA SER A 16 0.46 5.80 4.09
C SER A 16 1.93 5.43 4.25
N ILE A 17 2.76 5.82 3.29
CA ILE A 17 4.17 5.43 3.18
C ILE A 17 5.05 6.68 3.31
N ALA A 18 6.16 6.57 4.03
CA ALA A 18 7.18 7.60 4.06
C ALA A 18 7.81 7.79 2.67
N GLU A 19 8.15 9.02 2.30
CA GLU A 19 8.73 9.32 0.98
C GLU A 19 10.02 8.54 0.70
N ALA A 20 10.89 8.37 1.71
CA ALA A 20 12.10 7.57 1.59
C ALA A 20 11.81 6.09 1.31
N THR A 21 10.73 5.54 1.87
CA THR A 21 10.30 4.16 1.61
C THR A 21 9.69 4.04 0.22
N PHE A 22 8.90 5.01 -0.20
CA PHE A 22 8.37 5.04 -1.56
C PHE A 22 9.47 5.18 -2.61
N ALA A 23 10.50 5.99 -2.35
CA ALA A 23 11.68 6.06 -3.22
C ALA A 23 12.37 4.70 -3.38
N GLN A 24 12.47 3.90 -2.31
CA GLN A 24 12.98 2.52 -2.39
C GLN A 24 12.07 1.62 -3.23
N ILE A 25 10.75 1.76 -3.09
CA ILE A 25 9.79 1.03 -3.93
C ILE A 25 9.97 1.41 -5.40
N GLN A 26 10.18 2.69 -5.70
CA GLN A 26 10.39 3.17 -7.07
C GLN A 26 11.69 2.66 -7.71
N THR A 27 12.72 2.34 -6.91
CA THR A 27 13.94 1.70 -7.44
C THR A 27 13.83 0.19 -7.62
N GLY A 28 12.65 -0.38 -7.39
CA GLY A 28 12.42 -1.82 -7.49
C GLY A 28 12.84 -2.61 -6.26
N ARG A 29 13.19 -1.95 -5.15
CA ARG A 29 13.54 -2.66 -3.92
C ARG A 29 12.31 -3.37 -3.35
N PRO A 30 12.43 -4.66 -2.97
CA PRO A 30 11.37 -5.34 -2.24
C PRO A 30 11.13 -4.67 -0.89
N VAL A 31 9.87 -4.31 -0.63
CA VAL A 31 9.45 -3.66 0.62
C VAL A 31 8.18 -4.32 1.12
N THR A 32 8.10 -4.57 2.43
CA THR A 32 6.90 -5.10 3.07
C THR A 32 6.50 -4.18 4.21
N LEU A 33 5.22 -3.81 4.24
CA LEU A 33 4.65 -2.88 5.22
C LEU A 33 3.38 -3.46 5.80
N GLN A 34 3.12 -3.15 7.07
CA GLN A 34 1.82 -3.37 7.68
C GLN A 34 0.92 -2.19 7.34
N GLY A 35 -0.28 -2.46 6.82
CA GLY A 35 -1.27 -1.44 6.52
C GLY A 35 -2.06 -1.05 7.77
N GLN A 36 -3.23 -0.43 7.58
CA GLN A 36 -4.05 0.09 8.68
C GLN A 36 -5.05 -0.94 9.23
N GLY A 37 -5.18 -2.09 8.57
CA GLY A 37 -6.24 -3.05 8.81
C GLY A 37 -7.61 -2.56 8.33
N PHE A 38 -8.58 -3.46 8.32
CA PHE A 38 -9.95 -3.14 7.94
C PHE A 38 -10.95 -4.12 8.59
N PRO A 39 -12.17 -3.67 8.90
CA PRO A 39 -13.19 -4.52 9.49
C PRO A 39 -13.77 -5.49 8.46
N VAL A 40 -13.84 -6.77 8.83
CA VAL A 40 -14.49 -7.85 8.08
C VAL A 40 -15.44 -8.54 9.03
N GLU A 41 -16.75 -8.49 8.73
CA GLU A 41 -17.79 -9.12 9.57
C GLU A 41 -17.73 -8.72 11.05
N GLY A 42 -17.28 -7.50 11.35
CA GLY A 42 -17.14 -6.99 12.72
C GLY A 42 -15.82 -7.33 13.42
N VAL A 43 -14.91 -8.04 12.76
CA VAL A 43 -13.56 -8.34 13.24
C VAL A 43 -12.55 -7.49 12.47
N MET A 44 -11.57 -6.90 13.15
CA MET A 44 -10.49 -6.17 12.48
C MET A 44 -9.47 -7.18 11.93
N GLU A 45 -9.31 -7.21 10.61
CA GLU A 45 -8.24 -7.96 9.95
C GLU A 45 -7.08 -7.03 9.62
N GLN A 46 -5.86 -7.47 9.85
CA GLN A 46 -4.67 -6.68 9.55
C GLN A 46 -4.23 -6.93 8.11
N ASP A 47 -4.12 -5.88 7.30
CA ASP A 47 -3.55 -5.97 5.96
C ASP A 47 -2.02 -5.82 5.98
N LYS A 48 -1.39 -6.50 5.03
CA LYS A 48 0.05 -6.53 4.79
C LYS A 48 0.28 -6.26 3.31
N TRP A 49 1.10 -5.25 3.04
CA TRP A 49 1.42 -4.78 1.71
C TRP A 49 2.84 -5.23 1.36
N ALA A 50 3.00 -5.83 0.18
CA ALA A 50 4.29 -6.25 -0.37
C ALA A 50 4.49 -5.60 -1.73
N PHE A 51 5.55 -4.82 -1.86
CA PHE A 51 5.95 -4.11 -3.08
C PHE A 51 7.21 -4.75 -3.66
N ASN A 52 7.25 -4.90 -4.98
CA ASN A 52 8.36 -5.50 -5.74
C ASN A 52 8.76 -6.90 -5.25
N CYS A 53 7.86 -7.63 -4.60
CA CYS A 53 8.08 -9.01 -4.18
C CYS A 53 7.62 -9.93 -5.31
N GLY A 54 8.56 -10.56 -6.03
CA GLY A 54 8.27 -11.44 -7.16
C GLY A 54 8.57 -10.80 -8.51
N ALA A 55 8.04 -9.59 -8.77
CA ALA A 55 8.31 -8.84 -10.00
C ALA A 55 8.44 -7.32 -9.75
N LEU A 56 9.15 -6.61 -10.63
CA LEU A 56 9.28 -5.16 -10.56
C LEU A 56 7.90 -4.50 -10.73
N GLY A 57 7.57 -3.60 -9.80
CA GLY A 57 6.29 -2.92 -9.73
C GLY A 57 5.16 -3.75 -9.15
N ALA A 58 5.37 -5.02 -8.78
CA ALA A 58 4.31 -5.85 -8.20
C ALA A 58 3.85 -5.27 -6.85
N VAL A 59 2.54 -5.29 -6.62
CA VAL A 59 1.89 -4.91 -5.36
C VAL A 59 0.94 -6.04 -4.96
N HIS A 60 1.22 -6.63 -3.81
CA HIS A 60 0.35 -7.63 -3.21
C HIS A 60 -0.16 -7.12 -1.87
N VAL A 61 -1.46 -7.24 -1.64
CA VAL A 61 -2.10 -6.95 -0.35
C VAL A 61 -2.76 -8.22 0.14
N MET A 62 -2.38 -8.65 1.33
CA MET A 62 -2.96 -9.84 1.98
C MET A 62 -3.37 -9.51 3.40
N THR A 63 -4.31 -10.26 3.95
CA THR A 63 -4.60 -10.23 5.38
C THR A 63 -3.62 -11.11 6.16
N ASP A 64 -3.52 -10.89 7.47
CA ASP A 64 -2.78 -11.74 8.41
C ASP A 64 -3.31 -13.18 8.47
N THR A 65 -4.59 -13.38 8.13
CA THR A 65 -5.23 -14.70 7.95
C THR A 65 -4.89 -15.38 6.63
N GLY A 66 -4.16 -14.70 5.72
CA GLY A 66 -3.71 -15.24 4.45
C GLY A 66 -4.69 -15.06 3.29
N ARG A 67 -5.73 -14.23 3.45
CA ARG A 67 -6.64 -13.88 2.34
C ARG A 67 -5.96 -12.86 1.42
N GLU A 68 -6.00 -13.12 0.12
CA GLU A 68 -5.60 -12.13 -0.89
C GLU A 68 -6.65 -11.03 -1.01
N VAL A 69 -6.20 -9.78 -0.91
CA VAL A 69 -7.02 -8.58 -1.06
C VAL A 69 -6.79 -7.94 -2.43
N PHE A 70 -5.53 -7.92 -2.87
CA PHE A 70 -5.13 -7.36 -4.16
C PHE A 70 -3.86 -8.02 -4.66
N ASP A 71 -3.81 -8.32 -5.95
CA ASP A 71 -2.61 -8.73 -6.69
C ASP A 71 -2.59 -7.97 -8.03
N GLY A 72 -1.58 -7.12 -8.22
CA GLY A 72 -1.45 -6.30 -9.41
C GLY A 72 -0.16 -5.50 -9.45
N ASN A 73 -0.15 -4.42 -10.22
CA ASN A 73 1.01 -3.55 -10.36
C ASN A 73 0.80 -2.18 -9.71
N LEU A 74 1.87 -1.56 -9.24
CA LEU A 74 1.86 -0.19 -8.71
C LEU A 74 1.38 0.83 -9.75
N GLY A 75 1.57 0.55 -11.05
CA GLY A 75 1.02 1.37 -12.13
C GLY A 75 -0.51 1.29 -12.28
N GLU A 76 -1.14 0.27 -11.69
CA GLU A 76 -2.60 0.11 -11.63
C GLU A 76 -3.17 0.71 -10.32
N ALA A 77 -2.31 0.93 -9.33
CA ALA A 77 -2.67 1.58 -8.07
C ALA A 77 -2.75 3.10 -8.25
N GLU A 78 -3.70 3.73 -7.56
CA GLU A 78 -3.75 5.19 -7.48
C GLU A 78 -2.74 5.66 -6.42
N VAL A 79 -1.75 6.45 -6.85
CA VAL A 79 -0.74 7.03 -5.95
C VAL A 79 -0.97 8.52 -5.81
N VAL A 80 -1.27 8.97 -4.59
CA VAL A 80 -1.44 10.37 -4.25
C VAL A 80 -0.30 10.82 -3.34
N VAL A 81 0.51 11.76 -3.84
CA VAL A 81 1.63 12.35 -3.08
C VAL A 81 1.13 13.58 -2.33
N HIS A 82 1.02 13.49 -1.00
CA HIS A 82 0.78 14.66 -0.16
C HIS A 82 2.13 15.24 0.25
N GLY A 83 2.57 16.28 -0.47
CA GLY A 83 3.69 17.10 -0.05
C GLY A 83 3.34 17.72 1.31
N VAL A 84 4.14 17.44 2.34
CA VAL A 84 4.05 18.21 3.58
C VAL A 84 4.66 19.56 3.24
N GLY A 85 3.81 20.51 2.85
CA GLY A 85 4.22 21.90 2.74
C GLY A 85 4.78 22.32 4.09
N GLU A 86 6.06 22.71 4.09
CA GLU A 86 6.70 23.35 5.23
C GLU A 86 5.80 24.47 5.74
N GLY A 87 5.33 24.33 6.97
CA GLY A 87 4.76 25.45 7.71
C GLY A 87 5.86 26.47 7.92
N ARG A 88 5.94 27.45 7.01
CA ARG A 88 6.61 28.73 7.29
C ARG A 88 5.74 29.50 8.27
N GLN A 89 6.25 29.70 9.48
CA GLN A 89 6.11 30.95 10.22
C GLN A 89 7.48 31.33 10.77
#